data_AF-A0A3D4PXM3-F1
#
_entry.id   AF-A0A3D4PXM3-F1
#
_cell.length_a   1.000
_cell.length_b   1.000
_cell.length_c   1.000
_cell.angle_alpha   90.00
_cell.angle_beta   90.00
_cell.angle_gamma   90.00
#
_symmetry.space_group_name_H-M   'P 1'
#
loop_
_entity.id
_entity.type
_entity.pdbx_description
1 polymer ?
#
loop_
_entity_poly.entity_id
_entity_poly.type
_entity_poly.pdbx_seq_one_letter_code
_entity_poly.pdbx_strand_id
1 'polypeptide(L)'
;MNHKLLTVIPVLLMLVTGCQEPVQKSSVATVASPATGTASSAPVSFPCLNAPAVNYNTPGDTPITSQDGVNCFAWQTFIGLSWPVDVSQPGQPDKSASASNFGEPGVQQTSVWETYANTKNIFRANAQPPLPWGQQPEVPSSCKKMAQQLGVRVMQASRMPGSFNMSKEASQAFPGNNPNWLADKNGNLVYYEILVGRDEYNYINSNGLYNANLQAEHIKQHQNIAMPMGYDNVQGGLEIKAAWLSVGDPENPKWKKYKTSTAIIYDPASLTCNASVIALVGMHIIHKTASQPQWIWATFEHKDNAPDTATVKTDGTVDGDYTFYNNTCSVNAVPAGCKPKTTNGIAVTQTSCEANVSPAYYLDTSGNCSAYPIRVSRDFAIKDSTDNHVASLNKAAQQMIANANADSVFTNYQLVNVLWSSAAVNDNVPPGNPPLTPLSTSGETPSLNTVPVANTMLETYAQGFNCLSCHAYASVARDAKLQLGGKPYATDYSFIFGFANKPAASK
;
A
#
# COMPACT_ATOMS: atom_id res chain seq x y z
N MET A 1 -42.69 65.64 -0.65
CA MET A 1 -42.78 66.59 0.47
C MET A 1 -43.60 65.95 1.58
N ASN A 2 -43.00 65.85 2.79
CA ASN A 2 -43.60 65.69 4.14
C ASN A 2 -44.55 64.51 4.41
N HIS A 3 -44.60 63.90 5.59
CA HIS A 3 -43.69 63.69 6.72
C HIS A 3 -44.29 62.49 7.51
N LYS A 4 -43.44 61.82 8.30
CA LYS A 4 -43.71 60.65 9.15
C LYS A 4 -44.90 60.80 10.12
N LEU A 5 -45.50 59.68 10.54
CA LEU A 5 -45.56 59.29 11.97
C LEU A 5 -45.93 57.80 12.18
N LEU A 6 -45.16 57.14 13.05
CA LEU A 6 -45.39 55.80 13.65
C LEU A 6 -46.55 55.84 14.65
N THR A 7 -47.23 54.71 14.95
CA THR A 7 -47.07 53.95 16.23
C THR A 7 -47.83 52.58 16.22
N VAL A 8 -47.10 51.58 16.72
CA VAL A 8 -47.32 50.17 17.14
C VAL A 8 -48.75 49.62 17.38
N ILE A 9 -48.97 48.38 16.89
CA ILE A 9 -50.17 47.50 17.00
C ILE A 9 -50.09 46.56 18.24
N PRO A 10 -51.21 46.26 18.94
CA PRO A 10 -51.28 45.25 19.99
C PRO A 10 -51.94 43.91 19.52
N VAL A 11 -52.08 42.96 20.47
CA VAL A 11 -53.05 41.83 20.53
C VAL A 11 -52.56 40.48 19.92
N LEU A 12 -52.84 39.26 20.42
CA LEU A 12 -53.33 38.60 21.67
C LEU A 12 -53.61 37.11 21.28
N LEU A 13 -53.98 36.27 22.27
CA LEU A 13 -54.66 34.95 22.22
C LEU A 13 -53.77 33.69 22.05
N MET A 14 -53.98 32.55 22.73
CA MET A 14 -54.88 32.06 23.80
C MET A 14 -54.36 30.66 24.21
N LEU A 15 -54.04 30.36 25.48
CA LEU A 15 -54.80 29.50 26.42
C LEU A 15 -55.34 28.16 25.90
N VAL A 16 -54.90 27.03 26.49
CA VAL A 16 -55.76 25.90 26.98
C VAL A 16 -54.97 25.13 28.08
N THR A 17 -55.24 25.37 29.39
CA THR A 17 -55.84 24.44 30.39
C THR A 17 -55.67 22.94 30.08
N GLY A 18 -55.16 22.03 30.93
CA GLY A 18 -55.07 21.93 32.38
C GLY A 18 -55.77 20.64 32.82
N CYS A 19 -55.10 19.72 33.51
CA CYS A 19 -55.73 18.73 34.40
C CYS A 19 -54.72 18.22 35.45
N GLN A 20 -55.16 18.26 36.71
CA GLN A 20 -54.44 17.96 37.95
C GLN A 20 -54.44 16.46 38.28
N GLU A 21 -53.47 16.09 39.13
CA GLU A 21 -53.29 14.80 39.81
C GLU A 21 -54.50 14.31 40.62
N PRO A 22 -54.47 13.04 41.04
CA PRO A 22 -54.46 12.81 42.47
C PRO A 22 -53.40 11.79 42.94
N VAL A 23 -52.85 12.09 44.12
CA VAL A 23 -51.94 11.25 44.91
C VAL A 23 -52.71 10.09 45.57
N GLN A 24 -52.23 8.85 45.44
CA GLN A 24 -52.43 7.79 46.44
C GLN A 24 -51.28 6.78 46.50
N LYS A 25 -51.12 6.25 47.71
CA LYS A 25 -49.95 5.58 48.29
C LYS A 25 -49.83 4.07 47.95
N SER A 26 -48.57 3.65 47.86
CA SER A 26 -47.97 2.38 48.32
C SER A 26 -48.29 1.05 47.60
N SER A 27 -47.27 0.52 46.91
CA SER A 27 -46.79 -0.86 47.16
C SER A 27 -45.29 -0.98 46.79
N VAL A 28 -44.62 -1.91 47.45
CA VAL A 28 -43.16 -2.05 47.57
C VAL A 28 -42.55 -2.83 46.39
N ALA A 29 -41.47 -2.26 45.85
CA ALA A 29 -40.29 -2.86 45.21
C ALA A 29 -40.45 -4.03 44.22
N THR A 30 -40.17 -3.72 42.96
CA THR A 30 -39.37 -4.58 42.08
C THR A 30 -38.15 -3.80 41.60
N VAL A 31 -36.98 -4.39 41.80
CA VAL A 31 -35.66 -3.85 41.42
C VAL A 31 -35.60 -3.68 39.90
N ALA A 32 -35.51 -2.44 39.42
CA ALA A 32 -35.14 -2.15 38.04
C ALA A 32 -33.62 -2.03 37.94
N SER A 33 -33.03 -2.88 37.10
CA SER A 33 -31.61 -2.83 36.73
C SER A 33 -31.21 -1.44 36.19
N PRO A 34 -29.95 -1.00 36.37
CA PRO A 34 -29.50 0.25 35.82
C PRO A 34 -29.53 0.16 34.30
N ALA A 35 -30.23 1.10 33.66
CA ALA A 35 -30.12 1.32 32.23
C ALA A 35 -28.67 1.71 31.92
N THR A 36 -27.92 0.81 31.28
CA THR A 36 -26.65 1.12 30.64
C THR A 36 -26.95 2.05 29.47
N GLY A 37 -26.79 3.36 29.69
CA GLY A 37 -26.76 4.34 28.62
C GLY A 37 -25.55 4.05 27.73
N THR A 38 -25.80 3.46 26.56
CA THR A 38 -24.82 3.47 25.47
C THR A 38 -24.65 4.91 25.04
N ALA A 39 -23.50 5.50 25.35
CA ALA A 39 -23.10 6.77 24.78
C ALA A 39 -23.03 6.60 23.25
N SER A 40 -24.03 7.10 22.53
CA SER A 40 -23.98 7.18 21.06
C SER A 40 -22.88 8.19 20.73
N SER A 41 -21.75 7.72 20.21
CA SER A 41 -20.75 8.61 19.61
C SER A 41 -21.40 9.39 18.47
N ALA A 42 -21.03 10.67 18.33
CA ALA A 42 -21.51 11.47 17.20
C ALA A 42 -21.09 10.80 15.88
N PRO A 43 -21.92 10.83 14.83
CA PRO A 43 -21.57 10.24 13.55
C PRO A 43 -20.29 10.89 13.00
N VAL A 44 -19.35 10.06 12.56
CA VAL A 44 -18.10 10.52 11.94
C VAL A 44 -18.44 11.18 10.60
N SER A 45 -17.98 12.43 10.41
CA SER A 45 -18.20 13.18 9.17
C SER A 45 -17.02 12.99 8.22
N PHE A 46 -17.32 12.72 6.95
CA PHE A 46 -16.34 12.66 5.86
C PHE A 46 -16.59 13.80 4.85
N PRO A 47 -15.54 14.37 4.23
CA PRO A 47 -15.67 15.42 3.21
C PRO A 47 -16.02 14.87 1.82
N CYS A 48 -16.62 13.67 1.74
CA CYS A 48 -16.91 12.97 0.49
C CYS A 48 -18.35 12.44 0.48
N LEU A 49 -18.93 12.27 -0.71
CA LEU A 49 -20.30 11.77 -0.86
C LEU A 49 -20.44 10.30 -0.41
N ASN A 50 -19.46 9.47 -0.78
CA ASN A 50 -19.42 8.05 -0.42
C ASN A 50 -18.42 7.85 0.73
N ALA A 51 -18.90 8.04 1.96
CA ALA A 51 -18.10 7.76 3.16
C ALA A 51 -17.72 6.26 3.23
N PRO A 52 -16.47 5.93 3.62
CA PRO A 52 -16.08 4.55 3.84
C PRO A 52 -16.81 3.96 5.06
N ALA A 53 -16.74 2.64 5.20
CA ALA A 53 -17.25 1.89 6.34
C ALA A 53 -16.35 0.71 6.67
N VAL A 54 -16.36 0.28 7.94
CA VAL A 54 -15.62 -0.91 8.40
C VAL A 54 -16.38 -2.17 8.01
N ASN A 55 -16.15 -2.65 6.79
CA ASN A 55 -16.73 -3.88 6.26
C ASN A 55 -15.80 -4.49 5.19
N TYR A 56 -16.17 -5.66 4.69
CA TYR A 56 -15.38 -6.40 3.70
C TYR A 56 -15.43 -5.86 2.27
N ASN A 57 -16.18 -4.79 2.00
CA ASN A 57 -16.42 -4.33 0.63
C ASN A 57 -15.16 -3.70 0.03
N THR A 58 -14.73 -4.20 -1.12
CA THR A 58 -13.69 -3.61 -1.96
C THR A 58 -14.34 -3.14 -3.26
N PRO A 59 -14.69 -1.84 -3.37
CA PRO A 59 -15.45 -1.33 -4.52
C PRO A 59 -14.65 -1.43 -5.81
N GLY A 60 -15.30 -1.79 -6.91
CA GLY A 60 -14.66 -1.88 -8.23
C GLY A 60 -14.39 -0.52 -8.90
N ASP A 61 -15.10 0.53 -8.50
CA ASP A 61 -15.00 1.86 -9.11
C ASP A 61 -15.42 2.99 -8.15
N THR A 62 -15.01 4.21 -8.47
CA THR A 62 -15.51 5.47 -7.90
C THR A 62 -15.83 6.46 -9.01
N PRO A 63 -17.11 6.66 -9.38
CA PRO A 63 -17.48 7.65 -10.39
C PRO A 63 -17.31 9.10 -9.90
N ILE A 64 -16.95 9.30 -8.62
CA ILE A 64 -16.74 10.63 -8.05
C ILE A 64 -15.34 11.11 -8.37
N THR A 65 -15.26 12.17 -9.17
CA THR A 65 -14.01 12.80 -9.61
C THR A 65 -13.69 14.02 -8.75
N SER A 66 -13.40 13.81 -7.47
CA SER A 66 -12.80 14.80 -6.57
C SER A 66 -11.73 14.15 -5.70
N GLN A 67 -10.76 14.93 -5.22
CA GLN A 67 -9.68 14.38 -4.38
C GLN A 67 -10.23 13.72 -3.11
N ASP A 68 -11.16 14.36 -2.41
CA ASP A 68 -11.79 13.77 -1.21
C ASP A 68 -12.61 12.51 -1.55
N GLY A 69 -13.26 12.48 -2.72
CA GLY A 69 -13.96 11.30 -3.22
C GLY A 69 -13.03 10.11 -3.44
N VAL A 70 -11.92 10.31 -4.14
CA VAL A 70 -10.93 9.24 -4.37
C VAL A 70 -10.15 8.87 -3.10
N ASN A 71 -9.96 9.79 -2.17
CA ASN A 71 -9.38 9.50 -0.85
C ASN A 71 -10.31 8.57 -0.04
N CYS A 72 -11.62 8.82 -0.05
CA CYS A 72 -12.59 7.93 0.59
C CYS A 72 -12.67 6.57 -0.09
N PHE A 73 -12.61 6.52 -1.43
CA PHE A 73 -12.49 5.27 -2.18
C PHE A 73 -11.23 4.49 -1.77
N ALA A 74 -10.07 5.15 -1.70
CA ALA A 74 -8.82 4.53 -1.28
C ALA A 74 -8.90 3.94 0.14
N TRP A 75 -9.53 4.65 1.08
CA TRP A 75 -9.78 4.12 2.43
C TRP A 75 -10.70 2.91 2.43
N GLN A 76 -11.81 2.95 1.67
CA GLN A 76 -12.70 1.80 1.55
C GLN A 76 -11.96 0.59 0.94
N THR A 77 -11.17 0.80 -0.11
CA THR A 77 -10.35 -0.25 -0.74
C THR A 77 -9.31 -0.80 0.23
N PHE A 78 -8.60 0.04 0.98
CA PHE A 78 -7.65 -0.40 2.00
C PHE A 78 -8.31 -1.25 3.09
N ILE A 79 -9.49 -0.85 3.57
CA ILE A 79 -10.25 -1.58 4.59
C ILE A 79 -10.70 -2.95 4.05
N GLY A 80 -11.34 -2.98 2.88
CA GLY A 80 -11.85 -4.21 2.27
C GLY A 80 -10.73 -5.21 1.94
N LEU A 81 -9.59 -4.72 1.42
CA LEU A 81 -8.42 -5.55 1.18
C LEU A 81 -7.79 -6.06 2.49
N SER A 82 -7.76 -5.22 3.53
CA SER A 82 -7.17 -5.56 4.83
C SER A 82 -8.08 -6.44 5.70
N TRP A 83 -9.32 -6.69 5.25
CA TRP A 83 -10.27 -7.56 5.92
C TRP A 83 -9.72 -8.99 6.07
N PRO A 84 -10.12 -9.74 7.12
CA PRO A 84 -9.79 -11.17 7.23
C PRO A 84 -10.16 -11.96 5.97
N VAL A 85 -9.26 -12.82 5.50
CA VAL A 85 -9.51 -13.68 4.34
C VAL A 85 -10.37 -14.90 4.71
N ASP A 86 -11.23 -15.34 3.79
CA ASP A 86 -11.77 -16.71 3.84
C ASP A 86 -10.64 -17.67 3.48
N VAL A 87 -10.18 -18.43 4.47
CA VAL A 87 -9.06 -19.38 4.33
C VAL A 87 -9.31 -20.48 3.28
N SER A 88 -10.58 -20.72 2.92
CA SER A 88 -10.96 -21.66 1.86
C SER A 88 -11.01 -21.03 0.47
N GLN A 89 -11.04 -19.70 0.37
CA GLN A 89 -11.16 -18.94 -0.87
C GLN A 89 -10.14 -17.79 -0.91
N PRO A 90 -8.89 -18.06 -1.34
CA PRO A 90 -7.87 -17.04 -1.52
C PRO A 90 -8.38 -15.85 -2.32
N GLY A 91 -8.13 -14.65 -1.79
CA GLY A 91 -8.55 -13.38 -2.35
C GLY A 91 -10.02 -13.02 -2.12
N GLN A 92 -10.76 -13.79 -1.30
CA GLN A 92 -12.13 -13.46 -0.88
C GLN A 92 -12.16 -13.14 0.62
N PRO A 93 -12.94 -12.14 1.05
CA PRO A 93 -13.09 -11.83 2.46
C PRO A 93 -13.92 -12.88 3.20
N ASP A 94 -13.57 -13.12 4.47
CA ASP A 94 -14.44 -13.82 5.40
C ASP A 94 -15.66 -12.94 5.72
N LYS A 95 -16.80 -13.33 5.16
CA LYS A 95 -18.09 -12.63 5.33
C LYS A 95 -18.72 -12.87 6.70
N SER A 96 -18.20 -13.80 7.49
CA SER A 96 -18.64 -14.06 8.87
C SER A 96 -17.91 -13.19 9.89
N ALA A 97 -16.77 -12.59 9.52
CA ALA A 97 -16.06 -11.66 10.37
C ALA A 97 -16.90 -10.40 10.65
N SER A 98 -16.73 -9.86 11.86
CA SER A 98 -17.40 -8.65 12.33
C SER A 98 -16.46 -7.45 12.25
N ALA A 99 -17.02 -6.24 12.07
CA ALA A 99 -16.29 -4.98 12.18
C ALA A 99 -15.56 -4.82 13.53
N SER A 100 -16.10 -5.43 14.60
CA SER A 100 -15.46 -5.47 15.92
C SER A 100 -14.13 -6.21 15.96
N ASN A 101 -13.85 -7.06 14.99
CA ASN A 101 -12.62 -7.86 14.92
C ASN A 101 -11.61 -7.27 13.92
N PHE A 102 -11.96 -6.16 13.26
CA PHE A 102 -11.14 -5.57 12.22
C PHE A 102 -9.84 -5.01 12.80
N GLY A 103 -8.72 -5.61 12.45
CA GLY A 103 -7.39 -5.18 12.90
C GLY A 103 -7.08 -5.52 14.36
N GLU A 104 -7.60 -6.63 14.89
CA GLU A 104 -7.33 -7.07 16.27
C GLU A 104 -5.82 -7.10 16.60
N PRO A 105 -5.35 -6.41 17.66
CA PRO A 105 -3.93 -6.34 18.01
C PRO A 105 -3.30 -7.67 18.37
N GLY A 106 -2.06 -7.86 17.91
CA GLY A 106 -1.26 -9.06 18.22
C GLY A 106 -1.76 -10.34 17.54
N VAL A 107 -2.83 -10.27 16.75
CA VAL A 107 -3.30 -11.38 15.93
C VAL A 107 -2.66 -11.28 14.54
N GLN A 108 -1.97 -12.33 14.13
CA GLN A 108 -1.36 -12.44 12.80
C GLN A 108 -2.37 -12.87 11.74
N GLN A 109 -3.55 -12.26 11.77
CA GLN A 109 -4.66 -12.57 10.87
C GLN A 109 -4.24 -12.31 9.43
N THR A 110 -4.41 -13.28 8.54
CA THR A 110 -4.17 -13.07 7.11
C THR A 110 -5.26 -12.20 6.51
N SER A 111 -4.87 -11.10 5.87
CA SER A 111 -5.78 -10.23 5.12
C SER A 111 -6.05 -10.75 3.70
N VAL A 112 -7.16 -10.32 3.08
CA VAL A 112 -7.55 -10.72 1.71
C VAL A 112 -6.39 -10.55 0.72
N TRP A 113 -5.76 -9.37 0.72
CA TRP A 113 -4.68 -9.08 -0.21
C TRP A 113 -3.43 -9.94 -0.02
N GLU A 114 -3.16 -10.45 1.18
CA GLU A 114 -1.99 -11.28 1.46
C GLU A 114 -2.06 -12.66 0.76
N THR A 115 -3.21 -13.00 0.19
CA THR A 115 -3.45 -14.24 -0.56
C THR A 115 -3.51 -14.05 -2.08
N TYR A 116 -3.23 -12.83 -2.55
CA TYR A 116 -3.11 -12.53 -3.99
C TYR A 116 -1.85 -13.14 -4.59
N ALA A 117 -1.83 -13.27 -5.93
CA ALA A 117 -0.70 -13.86 -6.64
C ALA A 117 0.49 -12.91 -6.65
N ASN A 118 1.68 -13.37 -6.29
CA ASN A 118 2.90 -12.57 -6.46
C ASN A 118 3.53 -12.76 -7.86
N THR A 119 4.54 -11.96 -8.18
CA THR A 119 5.28 -12.04 -9.45
C THR A 119 5.86 -13.43 -9.73
N LYS A 120 6.28 -14.19 -8.71
CA LYS A 120 6.83 -15.55 -8.86
C LYS A 120 5.73 -16.58 -9.13
N ASN A 121 4.50 -16.34 -8.70
CA ASN A 121 3.34 -17.14 -9.08
C ASN A 121 3.04 -17.01 -10.57
N ILE A 122 3.17 -15.79 -11.09
CA ILE A 122 2.77 -15.44 -12.46
C ILE A 122 3.91 -15.68 -13.45
N PHE A 123 5.09 -15.12 -13.21
CA PHE A 123 6.21 -15.07 -14.14
C PHE A 123 7.27 -16.13 -13.81
N ARG A 124 6.91 -17.38 -14.03
CA ARG A 124 7.74 -18.51 -13.67
C ARG A 124 8.95 -18.67 -14.61
N ALA A 125 9.97 -19.36 -14.11
CA ALA A 125 11.15 -19.71 -14.90
C ALA A 125 10.75 -20.47 -16.18
N ASN A 126 11.49 -20.26 -17.26
CA ASN A 126 11.25 -20.89 -18.56
C ASN A 126 9.84 -20.65 -19.11
N ALA A 127 9.21 -19.52 -18.77
CA ALA A 127 7.86 -19.15 -19.20
C ALA A 127 6.81 -20.24 -18.94
N GLN A 128 6.93 -20.98 -17.84
CA GLN A 128 5.90 -21.93 -17.43
C GLN A 128 4.59 -21.20 -17.10
N PRO A 129 3.42 -21.81 -17.35
CA PRO A 129 2.14 -21.23 -16.97
C PRO A 129 2.10 -20.83 -15.48
N PRO A 130 1.43 -19.72 -15.15
CA PRO A 130 1.16 -19.30 -13.78
C PRO A 130 0.65 -20.45 -12.92
N LEU A 131 1.03 -20.45 -11.65
CA LEU A 131 0.45 -21.40 -10.70
C LEU A 131 -1.04 -21.08 -10.50
N PRO A 132 -1.92 -22.10 -10.34
CA PRO A 132 -3.33 -21.87 -10.04
C PRO A 132 -3.54 -20.86 -8.91
N TRP A 133 -4.56 -20.02 -9.05
CA TRP A 133 -4.88 -18.97 -8.08
C TRP A 133 -4.92 -19.52 -6.63
N GLY A 134 -4.27 -18.80 -5.71
CA GLY A 134 -4.15 -19.19 -4.30
C GLY A 134 -3.04 -20.19 -3.98
N GLN A 135 -2.37 -20.78 -4.98
CA GLN A 135 -1.19 -21.61 -4.72
C GLN A 135 0.05 -20.74 -4.47
N GLN A 136 0.95 -21.22 -3.63
CA GLN A 136 2.23 -20.55 -3.34
C GLN A 136 3.34 -21.07 -4.26
N PRO A 137 4.33 -20.23 -4.63
CA PRO A 137 5.45 -20.66 -5.45
C PRO A 137 6.31 -21.71 -4.75
N GLU A 138 7.05 -22.50 -5.53
CA GLU A 138 8.06 -23.37 -4.96
C GLU A 138 9.10 -22.55 -4.20
N VAL A 139 9.39 -23.01 -2.99
CA VAL A 139 10.35 -22.38 -2.09
C VAL A 139 11.69 -23.12 -2.17
N PRO A 140 12.82 -22.49 -1.79
CA PRO A 140 14.08 -23.18 -1.64
C PRO A 140 13.93 -24.48 -0.84
N SER A 141 14.68 -25.52 -1.20
CA SER A 141 14.58 -26.83 -0.54
C SER A 141 14.77 -26.74 0.98
N SER A 142 15.65 -25.84 1.44
CA SER A 142 15.84 -25.55 2.87
C SER A 142 14.61 -24.97 3.55
N CYS A 143 13.72 -24.27 2.83
CA CYS A 143 12.48 -23.71 3.36
C CYS A 143 11.29 -24.67 3.24
N LYS A 144 11.38 -25.71 2.40
CA LYS A 144 10.21 -26.50 1.96
C LYS A 144 9.40 -27.08 3.11
N LYS A 145 10.08 -27.69 4.10
CA LYS A 145 9.43 -28.27 5.28
C LYS A 145 8.69 -27.21 6.09
N MET A 146 9.32 -26.07 6.33
CA MET A 146 8.74 -24.96 7.10
C MET A 146 7.56 -24.32 6.36
N ALA A 147 7.71 -24.09 5.05
CA ALA A 147 6.63 -23.55 4.21
C ALA A 147 5.41 -24.47 4.16
N GLN A 148 5.61 -25.79 4.08
CA GLN A 148 4.53 -26.76 4.13
C GLN A 148 3.84 -26.81 5.49
N GLN A 149 4.58 -26.63 6.59
CA GLN A 149 4.03 -26.67 7.95
C GLN A 149 3.26 -25.40 8.31
N LEU A 150 3.75 -24.23 7.89
CA LEU A 150 3.18 -22.94 8.27
C LEU A 150 2.18 -22.41 7.22
N GLY A 151 2.26 -22.87 5.97
CA GLY A 151 1.42 -22.36 4.88
C GLY A 151 1.67 -20.89 4.54
N VAL A 152 2.82 -20.32 4.96
CA VAL A 152 3.14 -18.91 4.81
C VAL A 152 4.11 -18.65 3.66
N ARG A 153 4.08 -17.41 3.16
CA ARG A 153 4.94 -16.93 2.08
C ARG A 153 6.42 -16.87 2.51
N VAL A 154 7.31 -17.15 1.55
CA VAL A 154 8.76 -16.97 1.72
C VAL A 154 9.16 -15.60 1.21
N MET A 155 9.66 -14.77 2.13
CA MET A 155 10.25 -13.48 1.88
C MET A 155 11.76 -13.61 1.69
N GLN A 156 12.30 -12.79 0.79
CA GLN A 156 13.73 -12.61 0.61
C GLN A 156 14.02 -11.12 0.61
N ALA A 157 15.13 -10.72 1.24
CA ALA A 157 15.52 -9.33 1.28
C ALA A 157 15.72 -8.86 -0.17
N SER A 158 14.93 -7.89 -0.60
CA SER A 158 14.70 -7.55 -2.02
C SER A 158 15.96 -7.07 -2.78
N ARG A 159 17.09 -6.88 -2.08
CA ARG A 159 18.19 -6.01 -2.50
C ARG A 159 19.58 -6.62 -2.22
N MET A 160 19.68 -7.96 -2.24
CA MET A 160 20.93 -8.75 -2.17
C MET A 160 21.51 -8.98 -3.58
N PRO A 161 22.83 -8.79 -3.83
CA PRO A 161 23.49 -9.22 -5.05
C PRO A 161 23.52 -10.76 -5.15
N GLY A 162 23.07 -11.32 -6.27
CA GLY A 162 23.33 -12.73 -6.63
C GLY A 162 22.34 -13.79 -6.12
N SER A 163 21.34 -13.45 -5.30
CA SER A 163 20.27 -14.38 -4.89
C SER A 163 18.91 -13.92 -5.43
N PHE A 164 18.28 -14.77 -6.25
CA PHE A 164 17.02 -14.48 -6.95
C PHE A 164 17.12 -13.28 -7.92
N ASN A 165 16.58 -13.40 -9.14
CA ASN A 165 16.66 -12.33 -10.14
C ASN A 165 15.63 -11.21 -9.83
N MET A 166 15.81 -10.59 -8.66
CA MET A 166 14.91 -9.66 -7.97
C MET A 166 15.23 -8.19 -8.28
N SER A 167 16.24 -7.95 -9.14
CA SER A 167 16.63 -6.62 -9.62
C SER A 167 15.51 -5.89 -10.35
N LYS A 168 14.56 -6.61 -10.94
CA LYS A 168 13.40 -6.04 -11.68
C LYS A 168 12.21 -5.65 -10.78
N GLU A 169 12.06 -6.25 -9.60
CA GLU A 169 10.98 -5.97 -8.61
C GLU A 169 11.28 -4.68 -7.84
N ALA A 170 12.55 -4.46 -7.49
CA ALA A 170 13.00 -3.30 -6.75
C ALA A 170 13.44 -2.10 -7.62
N SER A 171 13.75 -2.29 -8.92
CA SER A 171 14.18 -1.19 -9.81
C SER A 171 13.07 -0.25 -10.23
N GLN A 172 11.80 -0.57 -9.95
CA GLN A 172 10.66 0.23 -10.40
C GLN A 172 10.52 1.58 -9.68
N ALA A 173 11.28 1.82 -8.60
CA ALA A 173 11.18 3.04 -7.80
C ALA A 173 12.49 3.87 -7.71
N PHE A 174 13.64 3.43 -8.25
CA PHE A 174 14.93 4.09 -7.95
C PHE A 174 15.99 4.00 -9.06
N PRO A 175 16.88 5.02 -9.16
CA PRO A 175 18.01 5.03 -10.10
C PRO A 175 18.95 3.84 -9.84
N GLY A 176 19.12 2.99 -10.86
CA GLY A 176 19.63 1.62 -10.77
C GLY A 176 21.12 1.40 -10.49
N ASN A 177 21.80 2.26 -9.71
CA ASN A 177 23.25 2.15 -9.45
C ASN A 177 23.68 2.27 -7.96
N ASN A 178 22.74 2.38 -7.01
CA ASN A 178 23.05 2.46 -5.58
C ASN A 178 22.45 1.26 -4.80
N PRO A 179 23.08 0.84 -3.69
CA PRO A 179 22.41 -0.05 -2.75
C PRO A 179 21.18 0.68 -2.20
N ASN A 180 20.10 -0.05 -2.03
CA ASN A 180 18.81 0.55 -1.69
C ASN A 180 18.11 -0.23 -0.57
N TRP A 181 18.73 -1.20 0.10
CA TRP A 181 18.09 -1.85 1.24
C TRP A 181 17.71 -0.81 2.33
N LEU A 182 16.72 -1.15 3.15
CA LEU A 182 16.23 -0.29 4.23
C LEU A 182 16.19 -1.09 5.52
N ALA A 183 16.59 -0.46 6.62
CA ALA A 183 16.52 -1.05 7.95
C ALA A 183 16.04 -0.02 8.98
N ASP A 184 15.31 -0.51 9.98
CA ASP A 184 14.80 0.31 11.08
C ASP A 184 15.93 0.84 11.99
N LYS A 185 15.56 1.61 13.01
CA LYS A 185 16.53 2.16 13.98
C LYS A 185 17.34 1.11 14.76
N ASN A 186 16.91 -0.15 14.74
CA ASN A 186 17.57 -1.28 15.38
C ASN A 186 18.35 -2.15 14.38
N GLY A 187 18.33 -1.82 13.08
CA GLY A 187 18.99 -2.60 12.03
C GLY A 187 18.15 -3.75 11.46
N ASN A 188 16.88 -3.88 11.81
CA ASN A 188 15.98 -4.88 11.23
C ASN A 188 15.60 -4.52 9.80
N LEU A 189 15.68 -5.48 8.88
CA LEU A 189 15.46 -5.26 7.45
C LEU A 189 13.98 -5.09 7.07
N VAL A 190 13.76 -4.26 6.04
CA VAL A 190 12.48 -4.15 5.32
C VAL A 190 12.50 -5.03 4.08
N TYR A 191 11.44 -5.82 3.92
CA TYR A 191 11.16 -6.73 2.82
C TYR A 191 10.04 -6.15 1.96
N TYR A 192 10.04 -6.47 0.68
CA TYR A 192 9.12 -5.90 -0.28
C TYR A 192 8.46 -7.00 -1.10
N GLU A 193 7.18 -6.84 -1.40
CA GLU A 193 6.46 -7.74 -2.28
C GLU A 193 5.55 -6.99 -3.25
N ILE A 194 5.32 -7.59 -4.41
CA ILE A 194 4.35 -7.16 -5.42
C ILE A 194 3.30 -8.26 -5.54
N LEU A 195 2.03 -7.88 -5.40
CA LEU A 195 0.88 -8.76 -5.42
C LEU A 195 -0.14 -8.27 -6.45
N VAL A 196 -0.81 -9.21 -7.10
CA VAL A 196 -1.69 -8.97 -8.24
C VAL A 196 -3.05 -9.59 -7.98
N GLY A 197 -4.10 -8.78 -8.12
CA GLY A 197 -5.49 -9.16 -7.94
C GLY A 197 -5.96 -10.22 -8.93
N ARG A 198 -7.11 -10.83 -8.64
CA ARG A 198 -7.58 -12.02 -9.37
C ARG A 198 -7.89 -11.75 -10.84
N ASP A 199 -8.53 -10.63 -11.13
CA ASP A 199 -8.95 -10.28 -12.49
C ASP A 199 -7.74 -10.03 -13.39
N GLU A 200 -6.72 -9.34 -12.88
CA GLU A 200 -5.46 -9.13 -13.57
C GLU A 200 -4.65 -10.43 -13.75
N TYR A 201 -4.54 -11.26 -12.70
CA TYR A 201 -3.95 -12.59 -12.80
C TYR A 201 -4.62 -13.42 -13.91
N ASN A 202 -5.96 -13.43 -13.95
CA ASN A 202 -6.73 -14.16 -14.94
C ASN A 202 -6.44 -13.64 -16.36
N TYR A 203 -6.39 -12.32 -16.53
CA TYR A 203 -6.06 -11.68 -17.80
C TYR A 203 -4.67 -12.06 -18.31
N ILE A 204 -3.66 -12.02 -17.43
CA ILE A 204 -2.28 -12.40 -17.79
C ILE A 204 -2.22 -13.87 -18.19
N ASN A 205 -2.87 -14.74 -17.42
CA ASN A 205 -2.86 -16.18 -17.67
C ASN A 205 -3.59 -16.54 -18.97
N SER A 206 -4.80 -16.01 -19.18
CA SER A 206 -5.62 -16.34 -20.35
C SER A 206 -5.00 -15.88 -21.67
N ASN A 207 -4.25 -14.77 -21.64
CA ASN A 207 -3.58 -14.22 -22.83
C ASN A 207 -2.11 -14.69 -22.96
N GLY A 208 -1.62 -15.54 -22.06
CA GLY A 208 -0.24 -16.03 -22.11
C GLY A 208 0.83 -14.96 -21.83
N LEU A 209 0.46 -13.80 -21.29
CA LEU A 209 1.33 -12.62 -21.16
C LEU A 209 2.45 -12.77 -20.12
N TYR A 210 2.47 -13.88 -19.38
CA TYR A 210 3.61 -14.30 -18.55
C TYR A 210 4.83 -14.77 -19.38
N ASN A 211 4.65 -15.00 -20.68
CA ASN A 211 5.68 -15.41 -21.63
C ASN A 211 6.06 -14.24 -22.54
N ALA A 212 7.35 -13.87 -22.57
CA ALA A 212 7.84 -12.73 -23.35
C ALA A 212 7.65 -12.93 -24.88
N ASN A 213 7.71 -14.17 -25.38
CA ASN A 213 7.41 -14.44 -26.79
C ASN A 213 5.93 -14.22 -27.08
N LEU A 214 5.04 -14.64 -26.18
CA LEU A 214 3.60 -14.43 -26.36
C LEU A 214 3.21 -12.96 -26.21
N GLN A 215 3.89 -12.18 -25.36
CA GLN A 215 3.74 -10.72 -25.37
C GLN A 215 4.09 -10.14 -26.75
N ALA A 216 5.18 -10.58 -27.38
CA ALA A 216 5.56 -10.10 -28.71
C ALA A 216 4.53 -10.50 -29.78
N GLU A 217 4.03 -11.73 -29.74
CA GLU A 217 2.98 -12.19 -30.66
C GLU A 217 1.65 -11.46 -30.46
N HIS A 218 1.25 -11.20 -29.22
CA HIS A 218 0.06 -10.40 -28.86
C HIS A 218 0.12 -9.02 -29.55
N ILE A 219 1.27 -8.33 -29.44
CA ILE A 219 1.48 -7.04 -30.08
C ILE A 219 1.50 -7.14 -31.61
N LYS A 220 2.15 -8.17 -32.19
CA LYS A 220 2.17 -8.39 -33.65
C LYS A 220 0.78 -8.69 -34.22
N GLN A 221 -0.11 -9.26 -33.42
CA GLN A 221 -1.52 -9.46 -33.74
C GLN A 221 -2.37 -8.20 -33.52
N HIS A 222 -1.73 -7.04 -33.29
CA HIS A 222 -2.37 -5.75 -33.04
C HIS A 222 -3.28 -5.74 -31.81
N GLN A 223 -3.00 -6.60 -30.82
CA GLN A 223 -3.75 -6.67 -29.57
C GLN A 223 -3.04 -5.83 -28.49
N ASN A 224 -3.82 -4.98 -27.82
CA ASN A 224 -3.35 -4.16 -26.70
C ASN A 224 -3.14 -5.05 -25.47
N ILE A 225 -2.14 -4.72 -24.64
CA ILE A 225 -2.05 -5.26 -23.28
C ILE A 225 -2.79 -4.28 -22.37
N ALA A 226 -4.10 -4.48 -22.18
CA ALA A 226 -4.96 -3.59 -21.40
C ALA A 226 -5.60 -4.35 -20.24
N MET A 227 -5.37 -3.88 -19.01
CA MET A 227 -5.85 -4.53 -17.81
C MET A 227 -7.38 -4.42 -17.70
N PRO A 228 -8.03 -5.39 -17.03
CA PRO A 228 -9.45 -5.33 -16.75
C PRO A 228 -9.83 -4.03 -16.02
N MET A 229 -10.96 -3.43 -16.38
CA MET A 229 -11.50 -2.27 -15.67
C MET A 229 -12.47 -2.74 -14.58
N GLY A 230 -12.32 -2.23 -13.37
CA GLY A 230 -13.28 -2.44 -12.29
C GLY A 230 -14.55 -1.61 -12.48
N TYR A 231 -15.69 -2.15 -12.02
CA TYR A 231 -17.00 -1.50 -12.00
C TYR A 231 -17.90 -2.26 -11.02
N ASP A 232 -18.77 -1.57 -10.28
CA ASP A 232 -19.65 -2.17 -9.27
C ASP A 232 -18.88 -3.12 -8.32
N ASN A 233 -19.15 -4.43 -8.41
CA ASN A 233 -18.52 -5.50 -7.64
C ASN A 233 -17.39 -6.24 -8.38
N VAL A 234 -17.06 -5.81 -9.60
CA VAL A 234 -15.92 -6.33 -10.38
C VAL A 234 -14.69 -5.52 -9.99
N GLN A 235 -13.66 -6.20 -9.48
CA GLN A 235 -12.46 -5.55 -8.97
C GLN A 235 -11.66 -4.90 -10.10
N GLY A 236 -11.47 -5.58 -11.23
CA GLY A 236 -10.59 -5.09 -12.29
C GLY A 236 -9.10 -5.26 -11.96
N GLY A 237 -8.26 -4.53 -12.70
CA GLY A 237 -6.81 -4.49 -12.50
C GLY A 237 -6.46 -3.94 -11.12
N LEU A 238 -5.65 -4.66 -10.36
CA LEU A 238 -5.29 -4.29 -9.01
C LEU A 238 -3.90 -4.82 -8.67
N GLU A 239 -2.99 -3.91 -8.41
CA GLU A 239 -1.64 -4.22 -7.95
C GLU A 239 -1.40 -3.65 -6.57
N ILE A 240 -0.68 -4.42 -5.75
CA ILE A 240 -0.27 -4.03 -4.41
C ILE A 240 1.25 -4.12 -4.32
N LYS A 241 1.87 -3.07 -3.81
CA LYS A 241 3.28 -3.10 -3.40
C LYS A 241 3.34 -2.91 -1.89
N ALA A 242 3.83 -3.89 -1.16
CA ALA A 242 3.88 -3.83 0.30
C ALA A 242 5.33 -3.84 0.80
N ALA A 243 5.58 -3.05 1.85
CA ALA A 243 6.83 -3.01 2.61
C ALA A 243 6.61 -3.56 4.01
N TRP A 244 7.42 -4.53 4.40
CA TRP A 244 7.30 -5.32 5.63
C TRP A 244 8.58 -5.27 6.44
N LEU A 245 8.54 -4.73 7.65
CA LEU A 245 9.66 -4.74 8.58
C LEU A 245 9.75 -6.07 9.32
N SER A 246 10.93 -6.71 9.34
CA SER A 246 11.15 -7.86 10.23
C SER A 246 11.13 -7.43 11.69
N VAL A 247 10.43 -8.20 12.52
CA VAL A 247 10.28 -7.91 13.94
C VAL A 247 11.25 -8.76 14.75
N GLY A 248 12.27 -8.13 15.35
CA GLY A 248 13.28 -8.82 16.15
C GLY A 248 12.79 -9.29 17.54
N ASP A 249 11.88 -8.52 18.17
CA ASP A 249 11.26 -8.85 19.46
C ASP A 249 9.73 -8.76 19.34
N PRO A 250 9.06 -9.86 18.93
CA PRO A 250 7.61 -9.86 18.72
C PRO A 250 6.78 -9.60 19.99
N GLU A 251 7.34 -9.84 21.17
CA GLU A 251 6.67 -9.62 22.45
C GLU A 251 6.63 -8.15 22.86
N ASN A 252 7.44 -7.30 22.21
CA ASN A 252 7.43 -5.86 22.46
C ASN A 252 6.01 -5.29 22.20
N PRO A 253 5.38 -4.63 23.20
CA PRO A 253 4.02 -4.10 23.06
C PRO A 253 3.84 -3.13 21.89
N LYS A 254 4.91 -2.51 21.37
CA LYS A 254 4.86 -1.65 20.18
C LYS A 254 4.23 -2.37 18.98
N TRP A 255 4.46 -3.67 18.80
CA TRP A 255 3.96 -4.40 17.64
C TRP A 255 2.46 -4.64 17.67
N LYS A 256 1.81 -4.44 18.82
CA LYS A 256 0.34 -4.38 18.92
C LYS A 256 -0.27 -3.17 18.22
N LYS A 257 0.53 -2.22 17.73
CA LYS A 257 0.06 -1.09 16.91
C LYS A 257 0.12 -1.36 15.40
N TYR A 258 0.82 -2.42 14.98
CA TYR A 258 1.08 -2.73 13.57
C TYR A 258 0.22 -3.89 13.09
N LYS A 259 -0.15 -3.88 11.81
CA LYS A 259 -0.60 -5.10 11.14
C LYS A 259 0.60 -6.04 11.03
N THR A 260 0.57 -7.12 11.80
CA THR A 260 1.60 -8.17 11.75
C THR A 260 1.11 -9.38 10.95
N SER A 261 2.07 -10.09 10.36
CA SER A 261 1.88 -11.40 9.72
C SER A 261 3.08 -12.29 10.02
N THR A 262 2.95 -13.59 9.76
CA THR A 262 4.11 -14.50 9.73
C THR A 262 4.58 -14.72 8.30
N ALA A 263 5.89 -14.67 8.10
CA ALA A 263 6.55 -15.04 6.85
C ALA A 263 7.78 -15.89 7.14
N ILE A 264 8.24 -16.63 6.13
CA ILE A 264 9.53 -17.32 6.18
C ILE A 264 10.56 -16.42 5.54
N ILE A 265 11.55 -15.97 6.30
CA ILE A 265 12.68 -15.21 5.77
C ILE A 265 13.76 -16.21 5.33
N TYR A 266 14.12 -16.18 4.04
CA TYR A 266 15.29 -16.90 3.54
C TYR A 266 16.54 -16.03 3.68
N ASP A 267 17.53 -16.54 4.40
CA ASP A 267 18.84 -15.93 4.51
C ASP A 267 19.79 -16.53 3.45
N PRO A 268 20.21 -15.74 2.44
CA PRO A 268 21.09 -16.23 1.39
C PRO A 268 22.53 -16.43 1.85
N ALA A 269 22.94 -15.95 3.03
CA ALA A 269 24.27 -16.19 3.56
C ALA A 269 24.39 -17.57 4.21
N SER A 270 23.46 -17.90 5.12
CA SER A 270 23.41 -19.23 5.74
C SER A 270 22.70 -20.29 4.88
N LEU A 271 21.99 -19.88 3.82
CA LEU A 271 21.09 -20.73 3.03
C LEU A 271 19.95 -21.36 3.85
N THR A 272 19.65 -20.78 5.02
CA THR A 272 18.61 -21.24 5.93
C THR A 272 17.35 -20.38 5.85
N CYS A 273 16.26 -20.89 6.44
CA CYS A 273 15.00 -20.17 6.48
C CYS A 273 14.46 -20.15 7.89
N ASN A 274 13.97 -18.99 8.33
CA ASN A 274 13.41 -18.79 9.65
C ASN A 274 12.02 -18.19 9.55
N ALA A 275 11.08 -18.71 10.32
CA ALA A 275 9.80 -18.05 10.51
C ALA A 275 10.02 -16.76 11.30
N SER A 276 9.50 -15.65 10.80
CA SER A 276 9.61 -14.34 11.43
C SER A 276 8.26 -13.65 11.43
N VAL A 277 8.01 -12.89 12.49
CA VAL A 277 6.93 -11.91 12.51
C VAL A 277 7.39 -10.71 11.69
N ILE A 278 6.51 -10.25 10.80
CA ILE A 278 6.74 -9.06 9.98
C ILE A 278 5.62 -8.06 10.20
N ALA A 279 5.96 -6.77 10.20
CA ALA A 279 5.03 -5.67 10.43
C ALA A 279 4.86 -4.83 9.14
N LEU A 280 3.63 -4.56 8.73
CA LEU A 280 3.35 -3.75 7.54
C LEU A 280 3.75 -2.30 7.83
N VAL A 281 4.71 -1.78 7.08
CA VAL A 281 5.20 -0.40 7.23
C VAL A 281 4.83 0.48 6.04
N GLY A 282 4.58 -0.06 4.85
CA GLY A 282 4.15 0.74 3.71
C GLY A 282 3.36 -0.06 2.68
N MET A 283 2.46 0.58 1.96
CA MET A 283 1.61 -0.05 0.97
C MET A 283 1.23 0.92 -0.14
N HIS A 284 1.40 0.49 -1.40
CA HIS A 284 0.69 1.04 -2.55
C HIS A 284 -0.44 0.12 -2.92
N ILE A 285 -1.59 0.70 -3.25
CA ILE A 285 -2.73 0.04 -3.89
C ILE A 285 -2.98 0.79 -5.18
N ILE A 286 -2.80 0.12 -6.31
CA ILE A 286 -2.98 0.70 -7.64
C ILE A 286 -4.14 -0.03 -8.28
N HIS A 287 -5.21 0.70 -8.59
CA HIS A 287 -6.50 0.13 -8.94
C HIS A 287 -7.02 0.71 -10.25
N LYS A 288 -7.19 -0.12 -11.27
CA LYS A 288 -7.80 0.27 -12.55
C LYS A 288 -9.31 0.13 -12.49
N THR A 289 -10.01 1.23 -12.76
CA THR A 289 -11.47 1.28 -12.75
C THR A 289 -12.01 1.82 -14.07
N ALA A 290 -13.30 1.64 -14.32
CA ALA A 290 -13.97 2.18 -15.51
C ALA A 290 -13.94 3.72 -15.52
N SER A 291 -14.10 4.36 -14.36
CA SER A 291 -14.02 5.83 -14.24
C SER A 291 -12.58 6.36 -14.19
N GLN A 292 -11.59 5.51 -13.91
CA GLN A 292 -10.17 5.87 -13.81
C GLN A 292 -9.28 4.89 -14.61
N PRO A 293 -9.33 4.93 -15.95
CA PRO A 293 -8.51 4.07 -16.81
C PRO A 293 -6.99 4.31 -16.74
N GLN A 294 -6.56 5.48 -16.24
CA GLN A 294 -5.15 5.79 -15.90
C GLN A 294 -4.76 5.31 -14.48
N TRP A 295 -5.62 4.48 -13.88
CA TRP A 295 -5.53 3.92 -12.54
C TRP A 295 -5.61 4.96 -11.42
N ILE A 296 -6.08 4.51 -10.27
CA ILE A 296 -6.05 5.21 -8.98
C ILE A 296 -4.84 4.68 -8.22
N TRP A 297 -3.97 5.57 -7.75
CA TRP A 297 -2.71 5.23 -7.08
C TRP A 297 -2.77 5.69 -5.63
N ALA A 298 -3.18 4.80 -4.73
CA ALA A 298 -3.31 5.09 -3.32
C ALA A 298 -2.06 4.65 -2.54
N THR A 299 -1.60 5.51 -1.63
CA THR A 299 -0.43 5.26 -0.79
C THR A 299 -0.80 5.29 0.69
N PHE A 300 -0.50 4.21 1.41
CA PHE A 300 -0.72 4.08 2.85
C PHE A 300 0.56 3.70 3.58
N GLU A 301 0.71 4.15 4.81
CA GLU A 301 1.80 3.72 5.69
C GLU A 301 1.45 3.87 7.16
N HIS A 302 2.29 3.32 8.03
CA HIS A 302 2.13 3.44 9.47
C HIS A 302 2.61 4.82 9.95
N LYS A 303 1.83 5.50 10.81
CA LYS A 303 2.10 6.88 11.26
C LYS A 303 3.41 7.04 12.05
N ASP A 304 3.82 5.99 12.76
CA ASP A 304 5.07 5.98 13.54
C ASP A 304 6.32 5.58 12.71
N ASN A 305 6.23 5.51 11.37
CA ASN A 305 7.40 5.15 10.55
C ASN A 305 8.52 6.17 10.66
N ALA A 306 8.22 7.43 10.36
CA ALA A 306 9.20 8.49 10.18
C ALA A 306 8.61 9.86 10.54
N PRO A 307 9.41 10.77 11.13
CA PRO A 307 9.03 12.16 11.36
C PRO A 307 8.94 12.93 10.04
N ASP A 308 8.20 14.03 10.03
CA ASP A 308 8.31 15.01 8.96
C ASP A 308 9.67 15.71 9.03
N THR A 309 10.35 15.89 7.89
CA THR A 309 11.66 16.56 7.80
C THR A 309 11.62 17.95 8.46
N ALA A 310 10.49 18.67 8.31
CA ALA A 310 10.28 19.98 8.93
C ALA A 310 10.20 19.97 10.47
N THR A 311 10.02 18.80 11.09
CA THR A 311 9.95 18.63 12.56
C THR A 311 11.28 18.18 13.17
N VAL A 312 12.29 17.85 12.34
CA VAL A 312 13.64 17.55 12.79
C VAL A 312 14.28 18.84 13.32
N LYS A 313 14.70 18.82 14.58
CA LYS A 313 15.33 19.95 15.26
C LYS A 313 16.73 20.20 14.69
N THR A 314 17.27 21.39 14.95
CA THR A 314 18.61 21.78 14.49
C THR A 314 19.73 20.89 15.02
N ASP A 315 19.53 20.24 16.16
CA ASP A 315 20.46 19.26 16.74
C ASP A 315 20.29 17.84 16.16
N GLY A 316 19.40 17.65 15.18
CA GLY A 316 19.12 16.37 14.53
C GLY A 316 18.22 15.44 15.35
N THR A 317 17.58 15.93 16.41
CA THR A 317 16.61 15.15 17.21
C THR A 317 15.17 15.44 16.80
N VAL A 318 14.27 14.51 17.12
CA VAL A 318 12.83 14.61 16.93
C VAL A 318 12.10 14.27 18.22
N ASP A 319 10.89 14.81 18.35
CA ASP A 319 9.96 14.41 19.41
C ASP A 319 9.16 13.18 18.96
N GLY A 320 9.06 12.18 19.84
CA GLY A 320 8.35 10.93 19.57
C GLY A 320 9.25 9.72 19.29
N ASP A 321 8.62 8.55 19.21
CA ASP A 321 9.31 7.28 18.96
C ASP A 321 9.00 6.75 17.55
N TYR A 322 9.86 7.07 16.60
CA TYR A 322 9.72 6.59 15.22
C TYR A 322 10.47 5.28 14.99
N THR A 323 9.94 4.45 14.09
CA THR A 323 10.54 3.15 13.76
C THR A 323 11.81 3.30 12.93
N PHE A 324 11.87 4.28 12.04
CA PHE A 324 12.99 4.51 11.12
C PHE A 324 13.76 5.80 11.41
N TYR A 325 13.61 6.36 12.60
CA TYR A 325 14.40 7.52 13.03
C TYR A 325 14.88 7.33 14.47
N ASN A 326 16.17 7.59 14.68
CA ASN A 326 16.76 7.59 16.01
C ASN A 326 17.43 8.94 16.27
N ASN A 327 17.18 9.52 17.45
CA ASN A 327 17.82 10.74 17.92
C ASN A 327 19.34 10.56 18.10
N THR A 328 19.79 9.33 18.33
CA THR A 328 21.21 8.98 18.30
C THR A 328 21.57 8.31 16.97
N CYS A 329 22.72 8.68 16.41
CA CYS A 329 23.29 8.02 15.23
C CYS A 329 24.80 8.12 15.26
N SER A 330 25.46 7.07 14.77
CA SER A 330 26.91 7.02 14.66
C SER A 330 27.31 6.72 13.23
N VAL A 331 28.22 7.53 12.70
CA VAL A 331 28.88 7.29 11.43
C VAL A 331 29.94 6.20 11.64
N ASN A 332 29.85 5.12 10.88
CA ASN A 332 30.76 3.98 10.96
C ASN A 332 31.50 3.82 9.63
N ALA A 333 32.71 3.28 9.67
CA ALA A 333 33.42 2.88 8.45
C ALA A 333 32.65 1.76 7.73
N VAL A 334 32.70 1.75 6.39
CA VAL A 334 32.23 0.60 5.61
C VAL A 334 33.06 -0.63 6.01
N PRO A 335 32.43 -1.75 6.40
CA PRO A 335 33.17 -2.94 6.83
C PRO A 335 34.11 -3.48 5.73
N ALA A 336 35.29 -3.95 6.15
CA ALA A 336 36.23 -4.59 5.24
C ALA A 336 35.58 -5.83 4.60
N GLY A 337 35.60 -5.90 3.28
CA GLY A 337 34.96 -6.98 2.51
C GLY A 337 33.59 -6.61 1.92
N CYS A 338 32.92 -5.56 2.42
CA CYS A 338 31.69 -5.10 1.82
C CYS A 338 31.93 -4.26 0.58
N LYS A 339 31.12 -4.48 -0.46
CA LYS A 339 31.16 -3.67 -1.68
C LYS A 339 30.56 -2.28 -1.37
N PRO A 340 31.35 -1.20 -1.38
CA PRO A 340 30.82 0.14 -1.15
C PRO A 340 29.99 0.61 -2.35
N LYS A 341 29.04 1.53 -2.10
CA LYS A 341 28.47 2.35 -3.17
C LYS A 341 29.54 3.30 -3.71
N THR A 342 29.35 3.76 -4.94
CA THR A 342 30.18 4.80 -5.53
C THR A 342 29.37 6.07 -5.74
N THR A 343 29.97 7.22 -5.50
CA THR A 343 29.38 8.54 -5.75
C THR A 343 30.39 9.31 -6.60
N ASN A 344 29.98 9.72 -7.80
CA ASN A 344 30.86 10.37 -8.79
C ASN A 344 32.16 9.58 -9.06
N GLY A 345 32.06 8.24 -9.12
CA GLY A 345 33.19 7.35 -9.35
C GLY A 345 34.06 7.07 -8.11
N ILE A 346 33.77 7.66 -6.96
CA ILE A 346 34.53 7.49 -5.72
C ILE A 346 33.78 6.57 -4.77
N ALA A 347 34.47 5.57 -4.22
CA ALA A 347 33.89 4.67 -3.22
C ALA A 347 33.58 5.42 -1.92
N VAL A 348 32.37 5.23 -1.41
CA VAL A 348 31.99 5.74 -0.09
C VAL A 348 32.67 4.91 0.99
N THR A 349 33.24 5.58 1.98
CA THR A 349 34.05 4.95 3.04
C THR A 349 33.34 4.87 4.39
N GLN A 350 32.21 5.57 4.56
CA GLN A 350 31.47 5.65 5.81
C GLN A 350 29.95 5.61 5.60
N THR A 351 29.21 5.19 6.62
CA THR A 351 27.74 5.31 6.70
C THR A 351 27.32 6.78 6.85
N SER A 352 26.04 7.08 6.66
CA SER A 352 25.50 8.43 6.85
C SER A 352 24.50 8.47 8.00
N CYS A 353 24.46 9.60 8.71
CA CYS A 353 23.43 9.95 9.68
C CYS A 353 22.42 10.98 9.12
N GLU A 354 22.60 11.40 7.87
CA GLU A 354 21.61 12.19 7.15
C GLU A 354 20.40 11.32 6.81
N ALA A 355 19.21 11.90 6.92
CA ALA A 355 17.99 11.20 6.57
C ALA A 355 17.91 10.96 5.05
N ASN A 356 17.22 9.88 4.65
CA ASN A 356 16.90 9.57 3.26
C ASN A 356 18.14 9.37 2.36
N VAL A 357 19.30 9.02 2.94
CA VAL A 357 20.51 8.69 2.19
C VAL A 357 20.60 7.18 1.96
N SER A 358 20.76 6.78 0.70
CA SER A 358 20.96 5.37 0.33
C SER A 358 22.14 4.74 1.08
N PRO A 359 22.10 3.43 1.41
CA PRO A 359 23.16 2.76 2.14
C PRO A 359 24.57 2.98 1.59
N ALA A 360 25.58 2.91 2.44
CA ALA A 360 26.98 3.08 2.05
C ALA A 360 27.56 1.85 1.33
N TYR A 361 26.94 0.68 1.47
CA TYR A 361 27.39 -0.58 0.88
C TYR A 361 26.22 -1.51 0.56
N TYR A 362 26.49 -2.49 -0.31
CA TYR A 362 25.56 -3.56 -0.64
C TYR A 362 25.59 -4.63 0.46
N LEU A 363 24.43 -5.17 0.83
CA LEU A 363 24.39 -6.44 1.56
C LEU A 363 24.97 -7.54 0.66
N ASP A 364 25.46 -8.63 1.21
CA ASP A 364 26.02 -9.73 0.44
C ASP A 364 25.66 -11.09 1.04
N THR A 365 25.86 -12.15 0.26
CA THR A 365 25.59 -13.53 0.71
C THR A 365 26.74 -14.08 1.55
N SER A 366 27.71 -13.27 1.99
CA SER A 366 28.79 -13.75 2.86
C SER A 366 28.42 -13.65 4.34
N GLY A 367 27.38 -12.87 4.68
CA GLY A 367 26.95 -12.61 6.05
C GLY A 367 27.80 -11.55 6.76
N ASN A 368 28.90 -11.10 6.14
CA ASN A 368 29.78 -10.08 6.72
C ASN A 368 29.25 -8.65 6.53
N CYS A 369 28.34 -8.44 5.59
CA CYS A 369 27.73 -7.15 5.30
C CYS A 369 26.34 -7.06 5.92
N SER A 370 26.30 -6.90 7.24
CA SER A 370 25.07 -6.72 8.00
C SER A 370 24.39 -5.38 7.68
N ALA A 371 23.07 -5.35 7.76
CA ALA A 371 22.32 -4.10 7.67
C ALA A 371 22.65 -3.19 8.86
N TYR A 372 22.51 -1.88 8.65
CA TYR A 372 22.66 -0.87 9.70
C TYR A 372 21.50 0.13 9.64
N PRO A 373 21.18 0.83 10.75
CA PRO A 373 20.07 1.76 10.77
C PRO A 373 20.15 2.85 9.68
N ILE A 374 19.05 3.05 8.96
CA ILE A 374 18.89 4.18 8.02
C ILE A 374 17.91 5.16 8.65
N ARG A 375 18.32 6.43 8.79
CA ARG A 375 17.40 7.49 9.20
C ARG A 375 16.47 7.84 8.04
N VAL A 376 15.18 7.84 8.30
CA VAL A 376 14.15 8.19 7.33
C VAL A 376 13.33 9.35 7.86
N SER A 377 13.11 10.37 7.04
CA SER A 377 12.17 11.46 7.31
C SER A 377 11.25 11.67 6.11
N ARG A 378 10.06 12.21 6.34
CA ARG A 378 9.12 12.56 5.28
C ARG A 378 9.39 13.96 4.76
N ASP A 379 9.68 14.07 3.48
CA ASP A 379 9.98 15.37 2.87
C ASP A 379 8.73 16.24 2.68
N PHE A 380 7.57 15.62 2.48
CA PHE A 380 6.29 16.29 2.22
C PHE A 380 5.25 15.93 3.28
N ALA A 381 4.99 16.84 4.22
CA ALA A 381 4.03 16.64 5.32
C ALA A 381 2.61 16.28 4.81
N ILE A 382 1.95 15.33 5.48
CA ILE A 382 0.54 15.00 5.23
C ILE A 382 -0.32 16.08 5.91
N LYS A 383 -0.86 16.99 5.10
CA LYS A 383 -1.66 18.12 5.58
C LYS A 383 -2.82 18.40 4.63
N ASP A 384 -3.86 19.00 5.18
CA ASP A 384 -4.97 19.48 4.38
C ASP A 384 -4.54 20.66 3.49
N SER A 385 -5.14 20.72 2.30
CA SER A 385 -5.16 21.88 1.41
C SER A 385 -6.61 22.23 1.09
N THR A 386 -6.82 23.29 0.30
CA THR A 386 -8.16 23.70 -0.15
C THR A 386 -8.92 22.56 -0.85
N ASP A 387 -8.22 21.77 -1.66
CA ASP A 387 -8.82 20.76 -2.53
C ASP A 387 -8.53 19.33 -2.08
N ASN A 388 -7.75 19.13 -1.01
CA ASN A 388 -7.36 17.81 -0.50
C ASN A 388 -7.36 17.81 1.03
N HIS A 389 -8.39 17.21 1.64
CA HIS A 389 -8.52 17.16 3.10
C HIS A 389 -7.95 15.87 3.70
N VAL A 390 -6.82 15.37 3.17
CA VAL A 390 -6.26 14.04 3.52
C VAL A 390 -5.98 13.88 5.02
N ALA A 391 -5.51 14.91 5.73
CA ALA A 391 -5.20 14.81 7.16
C ALA A 391 -6.47 14.75 8.01
N SER A 392 -7.48 15.58 7.68
CA SER A 392 -8.80 15.50 8.33
C SER A 392 -9.54 14.20 8.01
N LEU A 393 -9.42 13.72 6.77
CA LEU A 393 -10.02 12.46 6.33
C LEU A 393 -9.35 11.26 7.01
N ASN A 394 -8.02 11.26 7.20
CA ASN A 394 -7.32 10.25 7.99
C ASN A 394 -7.85 10.19 9.43
N LYS A 395 -8.07 11.34 10.08
CA LYS A 395 -8.66 11.39 11.43
C LYS A 395 -10.07 10.81 11.44
N ALA A 396 -10.88 11.13 10.44
CA ALA A 396 -12.23 10.57 10.31
C ALA A 396 -12.20 9.04 10.12
N ALA A 397 -11.36 8.53 9.21
CA ALA A 397 -11.19 7.10 8.99
C ALA A 397 -10.71 6.37 10.26
N GLN A 398 -9.72 6.93 10.95
CA GLN A 398 -9.21 6.37 12.22
C GLN A 398 -10.28 6.37 13.31
N GLN A 399 -11.08 7.44 13.44
CA GLN A 399 -12.19 7.48 14.39
C GLN A 399 -13.29 6.47 14.03
N MET A 400 -13.61 6.32 12.74
CA MET A 400 -14.56 5.32 12.26
C MET A 400 -14.09 3.90 12.60
N ILE A 401 -12.81 3.61 12.36
CA ILE A 401 -12.20 2.32 12.72
C ILE A 401 -12.24 2.12 14.24
N ALA A 402 -11.85 3.14 15.02
CA ALA A 402 -11.87 3.07 16.49
C ALA A 402 -13.29 2.87 17.05
N ASN A 403 -14.32 3.42 16.41
CA ASN A 403 -15.71 3.18 16.79
C ASN A 403 -16.14 1.72 16.56
N ALA A 404 -15.55 1.03 15.58
CA ALA A 404 -15.82 -0.38 15.31
C ALA A 404 -14.99 -1.30 16.21
N ASN A 405 -13.68 -1.04 16.32
CA ASN A 405 -12.75 -1.69 17.23
C ASN A 405 -11.76 -0.64 17.76
N ALA A 406 -11.89 -0.29 19.04
CA ALA A 406 -11.11 0.76 19.69
C ALA A 406 -9.61 0.46 19.74
N ASP A 407 -9.24 -0.83 19.72
CA ASP A 407 -7.86 -1.28 19.78
C ASP A 407 -7.28 -1.58 18.39
N SER A 408 -8.07 -1.45 17.31
CA SER A 408 -7.66 -1.82 15.95
C SER A 408 -6.30 -1.23 15.55
N VAL A 409 -5.40 -2.09 15.07
CA VAL A 409 -4.07 -1.69 14.55
C VAL A 409 -4.19 -0.70 13.39
N PHE A 410 -5.29 -0.75 12.64
CA PHE A 410 -5.52 0.12 11.48
C PHE A 410 -5.79 1.59 11.85
N THR A 411 -6.04 1.89 13.12
CA THR A 411 -6.04 3.28 13.65
C THR A 411 -4.64 3.93 13.63
N ASN A 412 -3.59 3.15 13.37
CA ASN A 412 -2.21 3.61 13.28
C ASN A 412 -1.69 3.74 11.85
N TYR A 413 -2.54 3.51 10.85
CA TYR A 413 -2.23 3.71 9.44
C TYR A 413 -2.87 5.01 8.94
N GLN A 414 -2.28 5.59 7.90
CA GLN A 414 -2.74 6.83 7.30
C GLN A 414 -2.54 6.79 5.78
N LEU A 415 -3.49 7.40 5.06
CA LEU A 415 -3.36 7.69 3.64
C LEU A 415 -2.36 8.86 3.49
N VAL A 416 -1.33 8.66 2.68
CA VAL A 416 -0.38 9.72 2.34
C VAL A 416 -1.04 10.64 1.32
N ASN A 417 -1.47 10.06 0.20
CA ASN A 417 -2.25 10.74 -0.84
C ASN A 417 -2.79 9.71 -1.85
N VAL A 418 -3.65 10.18 -2.76
CA VAL A 418 -4.12 9.44 -3.93
C VAL A 418 -3.81 10.22 -5.19
N LEU A 419 -3.07 9.61 -6.11
CA LEU A 419 -2.93 10.11 -7.48
C LEU A 419 -4.03 9.51 -8.35
N TRP A 420 -4.68 10.33 -9.17
CA TRP A 420 -5.75 9.93 -10.08
C TRP A 420 -5.79 10.90 -11.26
N SER A 421 -6.75 10.75 -12.20
CA SER A 421 -6.91 11.69 -13.31
C SER A 421 -8.25 12.42 -13.29
N SER A 422 -8.19 13.74 -13.20
CA SER A 422 -9.35 14.64 -13.34
C SER A 422 -9.83 14.77 -14.79
N ALA A 423 -9.05 14.30 -15.76
CA ALA A 423 -9.39 14.22 -17.17
C ALA A 423 -8.91 12.88 -17.74
N ALA A 424 -9.48 11.80 -17.19
CA ALA A 424 -9.01 10.46 -17.46
C ALA A 424 -9.10 10.09 -18.94
N VAL A 425 -8.00 9.58 -19.49
CA VAL A 425 -7.93 9.06 -20.85
C VAL A 425 -7.57 7.58 -20.84
N ASN A 426 -8.10 6.82 -21.79
CA ASN A 426 -7.67 5.45 -22.03
C ASN A 426 -7.00 5.43 -23.41
N ASP A 427 -5.70 5.62 -23.44
CA ASP A 427 -4.87 5.59 -24.66
C ASP A 427 -4.48 4.17 -25.08
N ASN A 428 -4.85 3.17 -24.27
CA ASN A 428 -4.59 1.76 -24.49
C ASN A 428 -5.90 0.94 -24.65
N VAL A 429 -6.96 1.57 -25.18
CA VAL A 429 -8.27 0.93 -25.42
C VAL A 429 -8.16 -0.17 -26.49
N PRO A 430 -8.56 -1.42 -26.20
CA PRO A 430 -8.70 -2.47 -27.20
C PRO A 430 -9.98 -2.32 -28.05
N PRO A 431 -10.06 -2.91 -29.27
CA PRO A 431 -8.98 -3.58 -30.00
C PRO A 431 -8.26 -2.66 -31.01
N GLY A 432 -6.98 -2.92 -31.24
CA GLY A 432 -6.18 -2.30 -32.30
C GLY A 432 -5.28 -1.16 -31.83
N ASN A 433 -4.09 -1.05 -32.44
CA ASN A 433 -3.05 -0.05 -32.17
C ASN A 433 -2.45 -0.09 -30.75
N PRO A 434 -1.67 -1.13 -30.40
CA PRO A 434 -0.91 -1.13 -29.15
C PRO A 434 0.00 0.10 -29.07
N PRO A 435 -0.15 0.98 -28.05
CA PRO A 435 0.62 2.20 -27.94
C PRO A 435 2.07 1.91 -27.55
N LEU A 436 2.96 2.85 -27.87
CA LEU A 436 4.31 2.90 -27.31
C LEU A 436 4.29 3.73 -26.03
N THR A 437 5.23 3.46 -25.13
CA THR A 437 5.49 4.35 -23.99
C THR A 437 6.04 5.71 -24.43
N PRO A 438 5.80 6.79 -23.67
CA PRO A 438 4.97 6.82 -22.45
C PRO A 438 3.47 6.85 -22.76
N LEU A 439 2.68 6.20 -21.90
CA LEU A 439 1.24 6.43 -21.85
C LEU A 439 0.93 7.82 -21.26
N SER A 440 -0.29 8.31 -21.47
CA SER A 440 -0.70 9.65 -21.06
C SER A 440 -0.62 9.85 -19.55
N THR A 441 -0.17 11.01 -19.11
CA THR A 441 -0.32 11.48 -17.73
C THR A 441 -1.27 12.69 -17.66
N SER A 442 -2.08 12.90 -18.70
CA SER A 442 -3.05 13.99 -18.76
C SER A 442 -4.03 13.90 -17.60
N GLY A 443 -4.40 15.06 -17.05
CA GLY A 443 -5.36 15.16 -15.96
C GLY A 443 -4.83 14.68 -14.61
N GLU A 444 -3.56 14.27 -14.51
CA GLU A 444 -2.96 13.82 -13.26
C GLU A 444 -3.22 14.82 -12.12
N THR A 445 -3.81 14.31 -11.03
CA THR A 445 -4.27 15.06 -9.87
C THR A 445 -3.90 14.32 -8.58
N PRO A 446 -3.24 14.98 -7.61
CA PRO A 446 -2.68 16.32 -7.70
C PRO A 446 -1.51 16.37 -8.69
N SER A 447 -1.23 17.55 -9.26
CA SER A 447 -0.14 17.68 -10.22
C SER A 447 1.23 17.45 -9.59
N LEU A 448 2.16 16.90 -10.38
CA LEU A 448 3.57 16.69 -10.07
C LEU A 448 4.25 17.80 -9.25
N ASN A 449 4.00 19.06 -9.61
CA ASN A 449 4.68 20.20 -9.00
C ASN A 449 4.05 20.64 -7.66
N THR A 450 2.90 20.06 -7.29
CA THR A 450 2.10 20.52 -6.15
C THR A 450 2.18 19.59 -4.95
N VAL A 451 2.10 18.26 -5.15
CA VAL A 451 2.15 17.29 -4.04
C VAL A 451 2.73 15.96 -4.53
N PRO A 452 4.03 15.70 -4.32
CA PRO A 452 4.60 14.37 -4.52
C PRO A 452 3.88 13.33 -3.65
N VAL A 453 3.69 12.13 -4.22
CA VAL A 453 3.07 11.00 -3.52
C VAL A 453 4.17 9.98 -3.30
N ALA A 454 4.77 10.02 -2.11
CA ALA A 454 5.88 9.15 -1.75
C ALA A 454 5.60 8.46 -0.42
N ASN A 455 5.67 7.13 -0.44
CA ASN A 455 5.69 6.33 0.78
C ASN A 455 7.11 6.40 1.36
N THR A 456 7.23 6.66 2.66
CA THR A 456 8.55 6.79 3.29
C THR A 456 9.36 5.49 3.24
N MET A 457 8.70 4.34 3.08
CA MET A 457 9.33 3.00 3.05
C MET A 457 9.53 2.46 1.63
N LEU A 458 8.67 2.83 0.67
CA LEU A 458 8.77 2.38 -0.72
C LEU A 458 9.63 3.32 -1.58
N GLU A 459 9.57 4.64 -1.33
CA GLU A 459 10.28 5.70 -2.06
C GLU A 459 11.29 6.47 -1.19
N THR A 460 11.83 5.86 -0.12
CA THR A 460 12.74 6.52 0.85
C THR A 460 13.78 7.45 0.23
N TYR A 461 14.43 7.00 -0.85
CA TYR A 461 15.54 7.69 -1.52
C TYR A 461 15.10 8.50 -2.77
N ALA A 462 13.80 8.66 -2.99
CA ALA A 462 13.20 9.25 -4.19
C ALA A 462 11.82 9.88 -3.89
N GLN A 463 11.67 10.57 -2.76
CA GLN A 463 10.36 11.11 -2.34
C GLN A 463 9.84 12.27 -3.21
N GLY A 464 10.69 12.82 -4.09
CA GLY A 464 10.33 13.91 -5.01
C GLY A 464 9.66 13.47 -6.32
N PHE A 465 9.37 12.18 -6.49
CA PHE A 465 8.69 11.65 -7.68
C PHE A 465 7.24 11.25 -7.35
N ASN A 466 6.42 11.15 -8.39
CA ASN A 466 5.11 10.53 -8.29
C ASN A 466 5.11 9.15 -8.99
N CYS A 467 4.03 8.39 -8.83
CA CYS A 467 3.89 7.08 -9.46
C CYS A 467 3.91 7.17 -10.99
N LEU A 468 3.14 8.10 -11.58
CA LEU A 468 2.95 8.18 -13.03
C LEU A 468 4.20 8.64 -13.81
N SER A 469 5.13 9.37 -13.18
CA SER A 469 6.43 9.75 -13.79
C SER A 469 7.22 8.56 -14.27
N CYS A 470 7.10 7.42 -13.57
CA CYS A 470 7.75 6.18 -13.95
C CYS A 470 6.77 5.24 -14.65
N HIS A 471 5.59 5.03 -14.07
CA HIS A 471 4.65 4.02 -14.55
C HIS A 471 4.12 4.27 -15.97
N ALA A 472 4.09 5.51 -16.46
CA ALA A 472 3.80 5.81 -17.86
C ALA A 472 4.76 5.09 -18.85
N TYR A 473 5.97 4.73 -18.40
CA TYR A 473 6.98 4.03 -19.20
C TYR A 473 6.99 2.51 -19.04
N ALA A 474 5.98 1.95 -18.38
CA ALA A 474 5.80 0.51 -18.28
C ALA A 474 5.61 -0.11 -19.67
N SER A 475 6.46 -1.08 -20.00
CA SER A 475 6.46 -1.75 -21.29
C SER A 475 6.67 -3.25 -21.19
N VAL A 476 6.41 -3.93 -22.30
CA VAL A 476 6.65 -5.37 -22.50
C VAL A 476 8.06 -5.78 -22.08
N ALA A 477 8.22 -7.06 -21.74
CA ALA A 477 9.50 -7.63 -21.33
C ALA A 477 10.63 -7.34 -22.33
N ARG A 478 11.86 -7.26 -21.82
CA ARG A 478 13.06 -7.01 -22.64
C ARG A 478 13.15 -7.94 -23.86
N ASP A 479 12.89 -9.24 -23.66
CA ASP A 479 12.95 -10.22 -24.74
C ASP A 479 11.82 -10.03 -25.78
N ALA A 480 10.65 -9.52 -25.37
CA ALA A 480 9.57 -9.13 -26.28
C ALA A 480 9.97 -7.88 -27.08
N LYS A 481 10.54 -6.87 -26.40
CA LYS A 481 11.06 -5.63 -27.02
C LYS A 481 12.10 -5.94 -28.10
N LEU A 482 12.98 -6.91 -27.88
CA LEU A 482 13.95 -7.36 -28.89
C LEU A 482 13.27 -7.93 -30.14
N GLN A 483 12.18 -8.68 -29.99
CA GLN A 483 11.40 -9.22 -31.11
C GLN A 483 10.55 -8.16 -31.84
N LEU A 484 10.29 -7.03 -31.18
CA LEU A 484 9.50 -5.91 -31.68
C LEU A 484 10.39 -4.77 -32.21
N GLY A 485 11.61 -5.09 -32.66
CA GLY A 485 12.53 -4.11 -33.25
C GLY A 485 13.03 -3.06 -32.25
N GLY A 486 13.08 -3.39 -30.96
CA GLY A 486 13.51 -2.48 -29.90
C GLY A 486 12.43 -1.50 -29.43
N LYS A 487 11.18 -1.62 -29.90
CA LYS A 487 10.09 -0.70 -29.56
C LYS A 487 9.46 -1.01 -28.19
N PRO A 488 9.33 -0.02 -27.29
CA PRO A 488 8.74 -0.21 -25.96
C PRO A 488 7.20 -0.10 -26.01
N TYR A 489 6.53 -1.17 -26.44
CA TYR A 489 5.07 -1.23 -26.39
C TYR A 489 4.58 -1.23 -24.94
N ALA A 490 3.59 -0.39 -24.66
CA ALA A 490 3.13 -0.13 -23.31
C ALA A 490 2.30 -1.28 -22.73
N THR A 491 2.34 -1.40 -21.40
CA THR A 491 1.65 -2.45 -20.64
C THR A 491 0.74 -1.86 -19.58
N ASP A 492 -0.05 -0.86 -19.98
CA ASP A 492 -1.11 -0.27 -19.16
C ASP A 492 -0.65 0.18 -17.77
N TYR A 493 0.44 0.94 -17.74
CA TYR A 493 1.10 1.43 -16.53
C TYR A 493 1.68 0.36 -15.60
N SER A 494 1.58 -0.93 -15.95
CA SER A 494 2.08 -2.03 -15.13
C SER A 494 3.46 -2.50 -15.57
N PHE A 495 4.44 -2.41 -14.66
CA PHE A 495 5.79 -2.91 -14.92
C PHE A 495 5.93 -4.43 -14.72
N ILE A 496 4.92 -5.13 -14.21
CA ILE A 496 5.05 -6.56 -13.91
C ILE A 496 5.26 -7.40 -15.17
N PHE A 497 4.80 -6.94 -16.33
CA PHE A 497 5.05 -7.57 -17.62
C PHE A 497 6.55 -7.68 -17.95
N GLY A 498 7.40 -6.85 -17.34
CA GLY A 498 8.85 -6.92 -17.43
C GLY A 498 9.47 -8.19 -16.83
N PHE A 499 8.73 -8.91 -15.97
CA PHE A 499 9.15 -10.19 -15.38
C PHE A 499 9.01 -11.38 -16.33
N ALA A 500 8.26 -11.23 -17.42
CA ALA A 500 8.05 -12.34 -18.35
C ALA A 500 9.37 -12.90 -18.88
N ASN A 501 9.46 -14.23 -18.85
CA ASN A 501 10.61 -14.99 -19.32
C ASN A 501 10.32 -15.57 -20.70
N LYS A 502 11.36 -16.05 -21.38
CA LYS A 502 11.23 -16.90 -22.57
C LYS A 502 11.22 -18.38 -22.18
N PRO A 503 10.60 -19.26 -22.98
CA PRO A 503 10.77 -20.70 -22.84
C PRO A 503 12.25 -21.11 -22.87
N ALA A 504 12.59 -22.20 -22.19
CA ALA A 504 13.90 -22.81 -22.36
C ALA A 504 14.10 -23.16 -23.85
N ALA A 505 15.29 -22.89 -24.39
CA ALA A 505 15.61 -23.35 -25.74
C ALA A 505 15.46 -24.88 -25.77
N SER A 506 14.69 -25.40 -26.72
CA SER A 506 14.65 -26.84 -26.99
C SER A 506 16.09 -27.29 -27.31
N LYS A 507 16.65 -28.14 -26.45
CA LYS A 507 17.95 -28.77 -26.70
C LYS A 507 17.85 -29.80 -27.80
#